data_AF-A0A924QMR6-F1
#
_entry.id   AF-A0A924QMR6-F1
#
_cell.length_a   1.000
_cell.length_b   1.000
_cell.length_c   1.000
_cell.angle_alpha   90.00
_cell.angle_beta   90.00
_cell.angle_gamma   90.00
#
_symmetry.space_group_name_H-M   'P 1'
#
loop_
_entity.id
_entity.type
_entity.pdbx_description
1 polymer ?
#
loop_
_entity_poly.entity_id
_entity_poly.type
_entity_poly.pdbx_seq_one_letter_code
_entity_poly.pdbx_strand_id
1 'polypeptide(L)'
;RVDSIYKAKWKALGLKVYSVNVNEPKMAEMKQFLAEKKISTDWAEVYQTKAARDAEQAANQPNFRQLYDMYKTPTFYLLDDKKRIIAKQLSIEQFDEVIAAKLRK
;
A
#
# COMPACT_ATOMS: atom_id res chain seq x y z
N ARG A 1 -13.46 -0.60 3.73
CA ARG A 1 -13.79 -0.60 2.28
C ARG A 1 -12.75 -1.36 1.47
N VAL A 2 -11.46 -0.98 1.50
CA VAL A 2 -10.39 -1.73 0.78
C VAL A 2 -10.25 -3.17 1.27
N ASP A 3 -10.20 -3.40 2.60
CA ASP A 3 -10.16 -4.75 3.17
C ASP A 3 -11.38 -5.61 2.76
N SER A 4 -12.55 -4.99 2.62
CA SER A 4 -13.79 -5.67 2.23
C SER A 4 -13.71 -6.22 0.80
N ILE A 5 -13.31 -5.40 -0.18
CA ILE A 5 -13.13 -5.87 -1.58
C ILE A 5 -11.95 -6.83 -1.70
N TYR A 6 -10.90 -6.63 -0.90
CA TYR A 6 -9.74 -7.52 -0.88
C TYR A 6 -10.15 -8.94 -0.46
N LYS A 7 -10.85 -9.07 0.66
CA LYS A 7 -11.36 -10.36 1.16
C LYS A 7 -12.36 -10.99 0.18
N ALA A 8 -13.26 -10.20 -0.40
CA ALA A 8 -14.32 -10.70 -1.27
C ALA A 8 -13.83 -11.14 -2.66
N LYS A 9 -12.76 -10.52 -3.19
CA LYS A 9 -12.35 -10.72 -4.60
C LYS A 9 -10.84 -10.77 -4.79
N TRP A 10 -10.12 -9.71 -4.44
CA TRP A 10 -8.73 -9.56 -4.87
C TRP A 10 -7.80 -10.63 -4.31
N LYS A 11 -8.05 -11.13 -3.09
CA LYS A 11 -7.28 -12.23 -2.50
C LYS A 11 -7.36 -13.50 -3.36
N ALA A 12 -8.55 -13.86 -3.85
CA ALA A 12 -8.75 -15.03 -4.70
C ALA A 12 -8.09 -14.87 -6.08
N LEU A 13 -7.91 -13.63 -6.54
CA LEU A 13 -7.18 -13.29 -7.76
C LEU A 13 -5.66 -13.26 -7.58
N GLY A 14 -5.16 -13.62 -6.39
CA GLY A 14 -3.72 -13.69 -6.10
C GLY A 14 -3.06 -12.34 -5.76
N LEU A 15 -3.84 -11.26 -5.64
CA LEU A 15 -3.28 -9.96 -5.25
C LEU A 15 -2.76 -10.00 -3.81
N LYS A 16 -1.72 -9.20 -3.56
CA LYS A 16 -1.14 -8.95 -2.24
C LYS A 16 -1.25 -7.47 -1.92
N VAL A 17 -1.54 -7.15 -0.66
CA VAL A 17 -1.60 -5.77 -0.20
C VAL A 17 -0.36 -5.47 0.62
N TYR A 18 0.36 -4.42 0.23
CA TYR A 18 1.53 -3.89 0.92
C TYR A 18 1.19 -2.47 1.40
N SER A 19 0.98 -2.33 2.70
CA SER A 19 0.49 -1.12 3.35
C SER A 19 1.64 -0.44 4.08
N VAL A 20 1.96 0.79 3.68
CA VAL A 20 3.07 1.56 4.27
C VAL A 20 2.51 2.63 5.17
N ASN A 21 2.73 2.51 6.48
CA ASN A 21 2.46 3.59 7.42
C ASN A 21 3.51 4.69 7.28
N VAL A 22 3.02 5.88 6.95
CA VAL A 22 3.84 7.08 6.74
C VAL A 22 3.95 7.96 7.97
N ASN A 23 3.24 7.62 9.05
CA ASN A 23 3.19 8.34 10.33
C ASN A 23 3.76 7.46 11.46
N GLU A 24 5.08 7.54 11.62
CA GLU A 24 5.85 6.78 12.61
C GLU A 24 5.38 6.97 14.08
N PRO A 25 5.10 8.19 14.56
CA PRO A 25 4.55 8.37 15.91
C PRO A 25 3.26 7.60 16.18
N LYS A 26 2.49 7.23 15.14
CA LYS A 26 1.19 6.57 15.24
C LYS A 26 1.25 5.05 15.07
N MET A 27 2.40 4.42 15.23
CA MET A 27 2.52 2.96 15.09
C MET A 27 1.69 2.18 16.12
N ALA A 28 1.54 2.69 17.35
CA ALA A 28 0.68 2.08 18.36
C ALA A 28 -0.81 2.18 17.96
N GLU A 29 -1.25 3.37 17.54
CA GLU A 29 -2.60 3.62 17.02
C GLU A 29 -2.90 2.73 15.81
N MET A 30 -1.95 2.56 14.90
CA MET A 30 -2.08 1.66 13.75
C MET A 30 -2.33 0.22 14.20
N LYS A 31 -1.52 -0.30 15.13
CA LYS A 31 -1.68 -1.67 15.64
C LYS A 31 -3.04 -1.87 16.31
N GLN A 32 -3.50 -0.90 17.10
CA GLN A 32 -4.82 -0.92 17.72
C GLN A 32 -5.93 -0.90 16.65
N PHE A 33 -5.84 0.00 15.68
CA PHE A 33 -6.80 0.11 14.58
C PHE A 33 -6.92 -1.20 13.78
N LEU A 34 -5.79 -1.84 13.44
CA LEU A 34 -5.77 -3.10 12.71
C LEU A 34 -6.47 -4.23 13.50
N ALA A 35 -6.22 -4.29 14.82
CA ALA A 35 -6.86 -5.26 15.71
C ALA A 35 -8.37 -5.01 15.84
N GLU A 36 -8.77 -3.77 16.08
CA GLU A 36 -10.18 -3.37 16.25
C GLU A 36 -11.00 -3.57 14.98
N LYS A 37 -10.46 -3.17 13.82
CA LYS A 37 -11.15 -3.28 12.54
C LYS A 37 -11.05 -4.67 11.93
N LYS A 38 -10.34 -5.61 12.57
CA LYS A 38 -10.13 -6.98 12.08
C LYS A 38 -9.68 -6.98 10.62
N ILE A 39 -8.77 -6.06 10.29
CA ILE A 39 -8.17 -6.00 8.96
C ILE A 39 -7.49 -7.33 8.69
N SER A 40 -7.57 -7.80 7.45
CA SER A 40 -6.95 -9.06 7.04
C SER A 40 -5.48 -9.12 7.49
N THR A 41 -5.12 -10.20 8.16
CA THR A 41 -3.73 -10.51 8.51
C THR A 41 -2.87 -10.88 7.29
N ASP A 42 -3.47 -10.95 6.10
CA ASP A 42 -2.77 -11.20 4.84
C ASP A 42 -2.07 -9.94 4.30
N TRP A 43 -2.33 -8.77 4.90
CA TRP A 43 -1.70 -7.51 4.50
C TRP A 43 -0.28 -7.45 5.07
N ALA A 44 0.67 -7.05 4.23
CA ALA A 44 2.01 -6.71 4.67
C ALA A 44 2.02 -5.26 5.17
N GLU A 45 1.81 -5.10 6.48
CA GLU A 45 1.85 -3.80 7.17
C GLU A 45 3.30 -3.44 7.50
N VAL A 46 3.80 -2.34 6.92
CA VAL A 46 5.18 -1.90 7.06
C VAL A 46 5.26 -0.41 7.39
N TYR A 47 6.45 0.03 7.80
CA TYR A 47 6.75 1.43 8.05
C TYR A 47 8.24 1.68 7.84
N GLN A 48 8.60 2.93 7.56
CA GLN A 48 10.00 3.33 7.50
C GLN A 48 10.48 3.73 8.91
N THR A 49 11.49 3.04 9.42
CA THR A 49 12.11 3.35 10.71
C THR A 49 12.87 4.68 10.64
N LYS A 50 13.01 5.37 11.78
CA LYS A 50 13.88 6.55 11.89
C LYS A 50 15.30 6.28 11.38
N ALA A 51 15.92 5.17 11.80
CA ALA A 51 17.29 4.83 11.40
C ALA A 51 17.44 4.67 9.88
N ALA A 52 16.47 4.03 9.20
CA ALA A 52 16.49 3.90 7.75
C ALA A 52 16.32 5.26 7.06
N ARG A 53 15.42 6.10 7.56
CA ARG A 53 15.22 7.47 7.05
C ARG A 53 16.48 8.33 7.18
N ASP A 54 17.12 8.29 8.34
CA ASP A 54 18.34 9.05 8.61
C ASP A 54 19.49 8.57 7.70
N ALA A 55 19.58 7.26 7.45
CA ALA A 55 20.58 6.68 6.54
C ALA A 55 20.35 7.11 5.07
N GLU A 56 19.11 7.07 4.58
CA GLU A 56 18.74 7.58 3.25
C GLU A 56 19.11 9.06 3.10
N GLN A 57 18.78 9.86 4.12
CA GLN A 57 19.07 11.30 4.15
C GLN A 57 20.58 11.58 4.15
N ALA A 58 21.35 10.88 4.99
CA ALA A 58 22.80 11.03 5.05
C ALA A 58 23.49 10.62 3.72
N ALA A 59 22.90 9.66 3.01
CA ALA A 59 23.36 9.22 1.70
C ALA A 59 22.86 10.09 0.53
N ASN A 60 22.13 11.19 0.79
CA ASN A 60 21.45 12.01 -0.22
C ASN A 60 20.57 11.20 -1.17
N GLN A 61 19.98 10.10 -0.69
CA GLN A 61 19.08 9.29 -1.48
C GLN A 61 17.64 9.83 -1.41
N PRO A 62 16.91 9.82 -2.53
CA PRO A 62 15.49 10.17 -2.51
C PRO A 62 14.72 9.14 -1.69
N ASN A 63 13.92 9.61 -0.74
CA ASN A 63 13.10 8.72 0.08
C ASN A 63 11.88 8.19 -0.70
N PHE A 64 11.20 7.17 -0.15
CA PHE A 64 10.06 6.57 -0.84
C PHE A 64 8.92 7.54 -1.16
N ARG A 65 8.74 8.63 -0.38
CA ARG A 65 7.68 9.62 -0.64
C ARG A 65 7.97 10.41 -1.91
N GLN A 66 9.25 10.72 -2.14
CA GLN A 66 9.72 11.36 -3.36
C GLN A 66 9.66 10.38 -4.54
N LEU A 67 10.15 9.15 -4.37
CA LEU A 67 10.19 8.14 -5.43
C LEU A 67 8.80 7.74 -5.95
N TYR A 68 7.79 7.73 -5.06
CA TYR A 68 6.41 7.38 -5.42
C TYR A 68 5.52 8.57 -5.73
N ASP A 69 6.04 9.81 -5.65
CA ASP A 69 5.26 11.03 -5.92
C ASP A 69 4.07 11.18 -4.94
N MET A 70 4.34 10.95 -3.65
CA MET A 70 3.32 10.85 -2.60
C MET A 70 3.13 12.19 -1.86
N TYR A 71 2.09 12.93 -2.25
CA TYR A 71 1.73 14.22 -1.63
C TYR A 71 0.47 14.18 -0.74
N LYS A 72 -0.32 13.10 -0.81
CA LYS A 72 -1.56 12.94 -0.05
C LYS A 72 -1.70 11.54 0.52
N THR A 73 -2.42 11.43 1.64
CA THR A 73 -2.74 10.16 2.29
C THR A 73 -4.25 10.05 2.48
N PRO A 74 -4.89 8.91 2.13
CA PRO A 74 -4.28 7.74 1.51
C PRO A 74 -3.94 7.95 0.02
N THR A 75 -2.92 7.24 -0.48
CA THR A 75 -2.63 7.08 -1.91
C THR A 75 -2.45 5.60 -2.22
N PHE A 76 -3.00 5.15 -3.34
CA PHE A 76 -2.94 3.76 -3.79
C PHE A 76 -2.20 3.64 -5.13
N TYR A 77 -1.45 2.55 -5.25
CA TYR A 77 -0.76 2.12 -6.46
C TYR A 77 -1.10 0.65 -6.71
N LEU A 78 -1.35 0.30 -7.97
CA LEU A 78 -1.43 -1.07 -8.43
C LEU A 78 -0.16 -1.38 -9.21
N LEU A 79 0.53 -2.44 -8.80
CA LEU A 79 1.77 -2.89 -9.41
C LEU A 79 1.56 -4.24 -10.09
N ASP A 80 2.30 -4.48 -11.17
CA ASP A 80 2.42 -5.83 -11.76
C ASP A 80 3.45 -6.70 -11.01
N ASP A 81 3.60 -7.95 -11.47
CA ASP A 81 4.57 -8.91 -10.96
C ASP A 81 6.02 -8.39 -11.01
N LYS A 82 6.34 -7.60 -12.03
CA LYS A 82 7.61 -6.90 -12.24
C LYS A 82 7.73 -5.57 -11.48
N LYS A 83 6.79 -5.28 -10.57
CA LYS A 83 6.77 -4.09 -9.71
C LYS A 83 6.64 -2.77 -10.46
N ARG A 84 6.11 -2.80 -11.68
CA ARG A 84 5.80 -1.60 -12.46
C ARG A 84 4.46 -1.06 -12.01
N ILE A 85 4.36 0.25 -11.81
CA ILE A 85 3.09 0.91 -11.49
C ILE A 85 2.22 0.88 -12.75
N ILE A 86 1.10 0.16 -12.70
CA ILE A 86 0.14 0.03 -13.81
C ILE A 86 -1.13 0.85 -13.60
N ALA A 87 -1.38 1.31 -12.37
CA ALA A 87 -2.40 2.31 -12.06
C ALA A 87 -2.04 3.05 -10.76
N LYS A 88 -2.43 4.33 -10.66
CA LYS A 88 -2.27 5.15 -9.45
C LYS A 88 -3.41 6.16 -9.34
N GLN A 89 -3.72 6.60 -8.12
CA GLN A 89 -4.69 7.66 -7.84
C GLN A 89 -6.12 7.42 -8.38
N LEU A 90 -6.56 6.17 -8.40
CA LEU A 90 -7.90 5.78 -8.82
C LEU A 90 -8.83 5.49 -7.63
N SER A 91 -10.14 5.45 -7.88
CA SER A 91 -11.09 4.88 -6.92
C SER A 91 -10.88 3.37 -6.79
N ILE A 92 -11.42 2.77 -5.72
CA ILE A 92 -11.34 1.32 -5.49
C ILE A 92 -12.03 0.56 -6.63
N GLU A 93 -13.13 1.09 -7.15
CA GLU A 93 -13.91 0.51 -8.25
C GLU A 93 -13.10 0.55 -9.56
N GLN A 94 -12.44 1.67 -9.84
CA GLN A 94 -11.56 1.79 -11.00
C GLN A 94 -10.34 0.86 -10.90
N PHE A 95 -9.78 0.66 -9.70
CA PHE A 95 -8.75 -0.36 -9.51
C PHE A 95 -9.28 -1.76 -9.83
N ASP A 96 -10.49 -2.09 -9.39
CA ASP A 96 -11.12 -3.38 -9.66
C ASP A 96 -11.31 -3.62 -11.17
N GLU A 97 -11.72 -2.59 -11.91
CA GLU A 97 -11.83 -2.63 -13.37
C GLU A 97 -10.47 -2.87 -14.05
N VAL A 98 -9.42 -2.16 -13.62
CA VAL A 98 -8.06 -2.35 -14.16
C VAL A 98 -7.55 -3.76 -13.88
N ILE A 99 -7.75 -4.28 -12.67
CA ILE A 99 -7.37 -5.65 -12.30
C ILE A 99 -8.09 -6.66 -13.20
N ALA A 100 -9.41 -6.51 -13.36
CA ALA A 100 -10.20 -7.39 -14.22
C ALA A 100 -9.74 -7.34 -15.69
N ALA A 101 -9.40 -6.15 -16.21
CA ALA A 101 -8.89 -5.99 -17.57
C ALA A 101 -7.51 -6.63 -17.77
N LYS A 102 -6.63 -6.60 -16.75
CA LYS A 102 -5.29 -7.18 -16.80
C LYS A 102 -5.29 -8.70 -16.74
N LEU A 103 -6.23 -9.31 -16.02
CA LEU A 103 -6.34 -10.76 -15.88
C LEU A 103 -7.01 -11.46 -17.06
N ARG A 104 -7.66 -10.72 -17.95
CA ARG A 104 -8.28 -11.25 -19.19
C ARG A 104 -7.28 -11.42 -20.34
N LYS A 105 -6.04 -10.94 -20.18
CA LYS A 105 -4.96 -11.02 -21.17
C LYS A 105 -4.04 -12.16 -20.83
#